data_AF-A0A1E4IQP7-F1
#
_entry.id   AF-A0A1E4IQP7-F1
#
_cell.length_a   1.000
_cell.length_b   1.000
_cell.length_c   1.000
_cell.angle_alpha   90.00
_cell.angle_beta   90.00
_cell.angle_gamma   90.00
#
_symmetry.space_group_name_H-M   'P 1'
#
loop_
_entity.id
_entity.type
_entity.pdbx_description
1 polymer ?
#
loop_
_entity_poly.entity_id
_entity_poly.type
_entity_poly.pdbx_seq_one_letter_code
_entity_poly.pdbx_strand_id
1 'polypeptide(L)'
;MLRGRAPVALVLAACLALHGGPAAAQSRGELLYNTNCVACHDVKMHWRGRKLVNDWDSLEEQVRRWQRASSLGWGDQDIMEVSRYLNDRFYGFTPPSATSLLTPSVTAPSGAGPTKAAPPDRP
;
A
#
# COMPACT_ATOMS: atom_id res chain seq x y z
N MET A 1 -80.16 14.15 -18.22
CA MET A 1 -78.71 14.35 -18.44
C MET A 1 -77.96 13.40 -17.51
N LEU A 2 -77.27 12.41 -18.05
CA LEU A 2 -76.70 11.26 -17.33
C LEU A 2 -75.36 11.62 -16.66
N ARG A 3 -75.14 11.04 -15.47
CA ARG A 3 -73.97 11.14 -14.58
C ARG A 3 -72.68 10.52 -15.16
N GLY A 4 -71.52 11.00 -14.71
CA GLY A 4 -70.25 10.25 -14.68
C GLY A 4 -69.12 11.10 -14.09
N ARG A 5 -68.91 11.08 -12.76
CA ARG A 5 -67.92 10.28 -12.01
C ARG A 5 -66.43 10.54 -12.36
N ALA A 6 -65.81 11.34 -11.48
CA ALA A 6 -64.58 11.08 -10.72
C ALA A 6 -63.21 11.09 -11.44
N PRO A 7 -62.14 11.45 -10.71
CA PRO A 7 -60.88 11.96 -11.25
C PRO A 7 -59.95 10.84 -11.70
N VAL A 8 -59.26 11.05 -12.82
CA VAL A 8 -58.16 10.19 -13.26
C VAL A 8 -56.95 10.47 -12.34
N ALA A 9 -56.79 9.62 -11.33
CA ALA A 9 -55.51 9.46 -10.65
C ALA A 9 -54.66 8.48 -11.48
N LEU A 10 -53.49 8.90 -11.97
CA LEU A 10 -52.45 7.96 -12.38
C LEU A 10 -51.05 8.54 -12.17
N VAL A 11 -50.54 8.30 -10.97
CA VAL A 11 -49.20 7.79 -10.66
C VAL A 11 -48.03 8.36 -11.49
N LEU A 12 -47.40 9.44 -11.01
CA LEU A 12 -45.96 9.66 -11.22
C LEU A 12 -45.19 9.16 -9.99
N ALA A 13 -45.17 7.85 -9.80
CA ALA A 13 -44.13 7.21 -9.00
C ALA A 13 -42.90 7.05 -9.90
N ALA A 14 -42.18 8.15 -10.12
CA ALA A 14 -40.87 8.11 -10.77
C ALA A 14 -39.90 7.45 -9.78
N CYS A 15 -39.59 6.18 -10.06
CA CYS A 15 -38.62 5.38 -9.34
C CYS A 15 -37.33 6.16 -9.12
N LEU A 16 -37.02 6.50 -7.85
CA LEU A 16 -35.66 6.80 -7.43
C LEU A 16 -34.85 5.50 -7.52
N ALA A 17 -34.42 5.14 -8.72
CA ALA A 17 -33.36 4.17 -8.89
C ALA A 17 -32.03 4.90 -8.67
N LEU A 18 -31.73 5.21 -7.40
CA LEU A 18 -30.41 5.63 -6.98
C LEU A 18 -29.50 4.41 -7.09
N HIS A 19 -28.92 4.23 -8.27
CA HIS A 19 -27.91 3.22 -8.51
C HIS A 19 -26.61 3.66 -7.82
N GLY A 20 -26.50 3.39 -6.52
CA GLY A 20 -25.20 3.29 -5.87
C GLY A 20 -24.48 2.07 -6.43
N GLY A 21 -23.73 2.25 -7.53
CA GLY A 21 -22.75 1.25 -7.97
C GLY A 21 -21.83 0.90 -6.80
N PRO A 22 -21.18 -0.27 -6.79
CA PRO A 22 -20.28 -0.62 -5.70
C PRO A 22 -19.21 0.46 -5.61
N ALA A 23 -19.27 1.27 -4.56
CA ALA A 23 -18.12 2.07 -4.19
C ALA A 23 -17.04 1.05 -3.90
N ALA A 24 -16.00 0.98 -4.75
CA ALA A 24 -14.85 0.14 -4.47
C ALA A 24 -14.35 0.59 -3.09
N ALA A 25 -14.47 -0.31 -2.09
CA ALA A 25 -14.06 0.02 -0.75
C ALA A 25 -12.58 0.38 -0.80
N GLN A 26 -12.24 1.57 -0.31
CA GLN A 26 -10.86 2.03 -0.23
C GLN A 26 -10.04 0.98 0.51
N SER A 27 -8.90 0.57 -0.06
CA SER A 27 -8.03 -0.40 0.61
C SER A 27 -7.48 0.20 1.91
N ARG A 28 -7.11 -0.65 2.86
CA ARG A 28 -6.50 -0.19 4.12
C ARG A 28 -5.24 0.64 3.86
N GLY A 29 -4.39 0.20 2.94
CA GLY A 29 -3.19 0.93 2.54
C GLY A 29 -3.48 2.30 1.93
N GLU A 30 -4.49 2.37 1.06
CA GLU A 30 -4.92 3.63 0.45
C GLU A 30 -5.46 4.63 1.49
N LEU A 31 -6.26 4.16 2.45
CA LEU A 31 -6.77 4.99 3.55
C LEU A 31 -5.64 5.58 4.38
N LEU A 32 -4.70 4.73 4.79
CA LEU A 32 -3.56 5.13 5.61
C LEU A 32 -2.64 6.11 4.86
N TYR A 33 -2.38 5.87 3.57
CA TYR A 33 -1.60 6.78 2.73
C TYR A 33 -2.26 8.16 2.62
N ASN A 34 -3.53 8.21 2.23
CA ASN A 34 -4.27 9.46 2.00
C ASN A 34 -4.44 10.29 3.27
N THR A 35 -4.44 9.66 4.44
CA THR A 35 -4.61 10.36 5.72
C THR A 35 -3.28 10.86 6.29
N ASN A 36 -2.17 10.15 6.06
CA ASN A 36 -0.93 10.39 6.81
C ASN A 36 0.25 10.79 5.93
N CYS A 37 0.46 10.12 4.79
CA CYS A 37 1.66 10.33 3.97
C CYS A 37 1.61 11.66 3.20
N VAL A 38 0.42 12.08 2.77
CA VAL A 38 0.24 13.31 2.00
C VAL A 38 0.08 14.57 2.86
N ALA A 39 0.13 14.42 4.19
CA ALA A 39 0.00 15.55 5.12
C ALA A 39 1.23 16.47 5.12
N CYS A 40 2.43 15.91 4.85
CA CYS A 40 3.69 16.65 4.91
C CYS A 40 4.34 16.86 3.53
N HIS A 41 4.01 16.02 2.53
CA HIS A 41 4.58 16.11 1.19
C HIS A 41 3.61 15.62 0.12
N ASP A 42 3.77 16.06 -1.12
CA ASP A 42 2.96 15.58 -2.23
C ASP A 42 3.50 14.28 -2.85
N VAL A 43 2.77 13.79 -3.84
CA VAL A 43 3.08 12.58 -4.61
C VAL A 43 4.45 12.63 -5.32
N LYS A 44 5.07 13.80 -5.53
CA LYS A 44 6.36 13.91 -6.24
C LYS A 44 7.49 13.15 -5.58
N MET A 45 7.36 12.87 -4.27
CA MET A 45 8.31 12.04 -3.54
C MET A 45 8.52 10.65 -4.19
N HIS A 46 7.54 10.14 -4.93
CA HIS A 46 7.60 8.83 -5.58
C HIS A 46 8.43 8.79 -6.88
N TRP A 47 8.64 9.92 -7.57
CA TRP A 47 9.36 9.95 -8.86
C TRP A 47 10.48 10.99 -8.99
N ARG A 48 10.71 11.84 -7.97
CA ARG A 48 11.82 12.81 -8.03
C ARG A 48 13.19 12.11 -8.21
N GLY A 49 14.13 12.78 -8.87
CA GLY A 49 15.44 12.21 -9.26
C GLY A 49 16.37 11.75 -8.12
N ARG A 50 15.99 11.93 -6.85
CA ARG A 50 16.69 11.41 -5.66
C ARG A 50 15.75 10.57 -4.78
N LYS A 51 14.89 9.75 -5.39
CA LYS A 51 14.07 8.77 -4.65
C LYS A 51 14.98 7.69 -4.08
N LEU A 52 14.68 7.23 -2.87
CA LEU A 52 15.44 6.17 -2.19
C LEU A 52 14.89 4.77 -2.48
N VAL A 53 13.66 4.70 -2.98
CA VAL A 53 12.94 3.46 -3.26
C VAL A 53 13.30 2.96 -4.66
N ASN A 54 13.96 1.80 -4.73
CA ASN A 54 14.42 1.16 -5.96
C ASN A 54 13.91 -0.28 -6.13
N ASP A 55 13.34 -0.87 -5.09
CA ASP A 55 12.79 -2.22 -5.03
C ASP A 55 11.72 -2.32 -3.92
N TRP A 56 11.16 -3.52 -3.74
CA TRP A 56 10.14 -3.78 -2.72
C TRP A 56 10.66 -3.54 -1.30
N ASP A 57 11.85 -4.03 -0.98
CA ASP A 57 12.40 -3.95 0.38
C ASP A 57 12.68 -2.50 0.79
N SER A 58 13.27 -1.71 -0.12
CA SER A 58 13.48 -0.27 0.11
C SER A 58 12.17 0.51 0.16
N LEU A 59 11.10 0.07 -0.52
CA LEU A 59 9.76 0.66 -0.37
C LEU A 59 9.22 0.43 1.04
N GLU A 60 9.23 -0.82 1.51
CA GLU A 60 8.73 -1.17 2.83
C GLU A 60 9.54 -0.48 3.94
N GLU A 61 10.87 -0.43 3.80
CA GLU A 61 11.76 0.26 4.73
C GLU A 61 11.41 1.75 4.82
N GLN A 62 11.13 2.40 3.69
CA GLN A 62 10.78 3.81 3.66
C GLN A 62 9.41 4.08 4.31
N VAL A 63 8.41 3.22 4.07
CA VAL A 63 7.11 3.31 4.77
C VAL A 63 7.31 3.15 6.28
N ARG A 64 8.08 2.14 6.69
CA ARG A 64 8.41 1.85 8.08
C ARG A 64 9.17 3.00 8.75
N ARG A 65 10.10 3.65 8.04
CA ARG A 65 10.84 4.82 8.52
C ARG A 65 9.93 6.02 8.73
N TRP A 66 9.08 6.35 7.75
CA TRP A 66 8.26 7.56 7.81
C TRP A 66 7.07 7.46 8.76
N GLN A 67 6.48 6.27 8.93
CA GLN A 67 5.45 6.08 9.96
C GLN A 67 6.03 6.27 11.37
N ARG A 68 7.28 5.84 11.62
CA ARG A 68 7.97 6.11 12.89
C ARG A 68 8.29 7.59 13.07
N ALA A 69 8.79 8.24 12.02
CA ALA A 69 9.10 9.67 12.05
C ALA A 69 7.85 10.52 12.34
N SER A 70 6.67 10.03 11.96
CA SER A 70 5.37 10.66 12.22
C SER A 70 4.66 10.08 13.46
N SER A 71 5.32 9.20 14.22
CA SER A 71 4.81 8.55 15.44
C SER A 71 3.44 7.89 15.30
N LEU A 72 3.16 7.25 14.15
CA LEU A 72 1.85 6.68 13.84
C LEU A 72 1.55 5.34 14.55
N GLY A 73 2.58 4.67 15.04
CA GLY A 73 2.43 3.41 15.80
C GLY A 73 1.94 2.23 14.96
N TRP A 74 2.19 2.23 13.65
CA TRP A 74 1.73 1.17 12.76
C TRP A 74 2.50 -0.14 13.00
N GLY A 75 1.75 -1.24 13.03
CA GLY A 75 2.30 -2.59 13.01
C GLY A 75 2.69 -3.05 11.59
N ASP A 76 3.30 -4.22 11.49
CA ASP A 76 3.81 -4.74 10.20
C ASP A 76 2.71 -4.92 9.15
N GLN A 77 1.49 -5.26 9.55
CA GLN A 77 0.37 -5.41 8.63
C GLN A 77 0.02 -4.09 7.93
N ASP A 78 0.00 -2.98 8.67
CA ASP A 78 -0.28 -1.65 8.13
C ASP A 78 0.82 -1.16 7.21
N ILE A 79 2.08 -1.42 7.60
CA ILE A 79 3.25 -1.13 6.78
C ILE A 79 3.17 -1.89 5.46
N MET A 80 2.85 -3.18 5.49
CA MET A 80 2.68 -3.99 4.28
C MET A 80 1.52 -3.48 3.41
N GLU A 81 0.35 -3.15 3.98
CA GLU A 81 -0.79 -2.66 3.20
C GLU A 81 -0.47 -1.34 2.50
N VAL A 82 0.17 -0.39 3.19
CA VAL A 82 0.60 0.87 2.59
C VAL A 82 1.65 0.62 1.52
N SER A 83 2.59 -0.29 1.77
CA SER A 83 3.63 -0.64 0.79
C SER A 83 3.03 -1.26 -0.48
N ARG A 84 2.05 -2.16 -0.36
CA ARG A 84 1.30 -2.71 -1.50
C ARG A 84 0.59 -1.62 -2.30
N TYR A 85 -0.16 -0.76 -1.60
CA TYR A 85 -0.86 0.34 -2.25
C TYR A 85 0.10 1.26 -3.02
N LEU A 86 1.20 1.67 -2.38
CA LEU A 86 2.22 2.50 -3.02
C LEU A 86 2.87 1.80 -4.21
N ASN A 87 3.13 0.50 -4.07
CA ASN A 87 3.73 -0.30 -5.11
C ASN A 87 2.83 -0.34 -6.35
N ASP A 88 1.56 -0.70 -6.17
CA ASP A 88 0.56 -0.76 -7.23
C ASP A 88 0.36 0.60 -7.90
N ARG A 89 0.41 1.68 -7.11
CA ARG A 89 0.14 3.02 -7.61
C ARG A 89 1.33 3.68 -8.33
N PHE A 90 2.56 3.43 -7.89
CA PHE A 90 3.73 4.21 -8.30
C PHE A 90 4.97 3.42 -8.74
N TYR A 91 5.14 2.17 -8.30
CA TYR A 91 6.44 1.49 -8.41
C TYR A 91 6.42 0.21 -9.26
N GLY A 92 5.42 -0.65 -9.10
CA GLY A 92 5.28 -1.89 -9.87
C GLY A 92 6.36 -2.94 -9.61
N PHE A 93 6.95 -2.98 -8.40
CA PHE A 93 7.87 -4.05 -8.01
C PHE A 93 7.14 -5.36 -7.76
N THR A 94 7.85 -6.48 -7.87
CA THR A 94 7.35 -7.80 -7.46
C THR A 94 7.58 -7.97 -5.96
N PRO A 95 6.53 -8.04 -5.13
CA PRO A 95 6.69 -8.36 -3.71
C PRO A 95 7.25 -9.78 -3.54
N PRO A 96 8.01 -10.07 -2.48
CA PRO A 96 8.43 -11.43 -2.20
C PRO A 96 7.19 -12.32 -2.02
N SER A 97 7.10 -13.37 -2.85
CA SER A 97 6.08 -14.39 -2.69
C SER A 97 6.23 -15.03 -1.31
N ALA A 98 5.12 -15.31 -0.63
CA ALA A 98 5.12 -16.00 0.67
C ALA A 98 5.91 -17.33 0.63
N THR A 99 6.00 -17.97 -0.54
CA THR A 99 6.81 -19.17 -0.80
C THR A 99 8.32 -18.93 -0.67
N SER A 100 8.83 -17.73 -0.97
CA SER A 100 10.27 -17.43 -0.89
C SER A 100 10.77 -17.32 0.56
N LEU A 101 9.88 -16.95 1.50
CA LEU A 101 10.18 -16.85 2.94
C LEU A 101 10.16 -18.19 3.67
N LEU A 102 9.67 -19.26 3.02
CA LEU A 102 9.63 -20.63 3.53
C LEU A 102 10.82 -21.48 3.10
N THR A 103 11.85 -20.88 2.48
CA THR A 103 13.09 -21.61 2.22
C THR A 103 13.67 -22.04 3.56
N PRO A 104 13.80 -23.35 3.86
CA PRO A 104 14.38 -23.78 5.10
C PRO A 104 15.80 -23.23 5.16
N SER A 105 16.12 -22.56 6.27
CA SER A 105 17.48 -22.24 6.66
C SER A 105 18.22 -23.57 6.77
N VAL A 106 18.82 -24.02 5.66
CA VAL A 106 19.75 -25.14 5.67
C VAL A 106 20.94 -24.61 6.43
N THR A 107 21.03 -25.01 7.70
CA THR A 107 22.23 -24.89 8.52
C THR A 107 23.42 -25.34 7.68
N ALA A 108 24.22 -24.39 7.21
CA ALA A 108 25.50 -24.68 6.60
C ALA A 108 26.35 -25.41 7.66
N PRO A 109 27.02 -26.53 7.32
CA PRO A 109 27.97 -27.13 8.24
C PRO A 109 29.08 -26.12 8.53
N SER A 110 29.36 -25.92 9.83
CA SER A 110 30.49 -25.15 10.33
C SER A 110 31.78 -25.80 9.82
N GLY A 111 32.24 -25.33 8.66
CA GLY A 111 33.52 -25.67 8.06
C GLY A 111 34.48 -24.52 8.25
N ALA A 112 35.62 -24.82 8.88
CA ALA A 112 36.72 -23.91 9.13
C ALA A 112 37.06 -23.03 7.91
N GLY A 113 36.97 -21.71 8.08
CA GLY A 113 37.47 -20.73 7.12
C GLY A 113 38.97 -20.48 7.35
N PRO A 114 39.79 -20.33 6.29
CA PRO A 114 41.19 -19.95 6.40
C PRO A 114 41.32 -18.48 6.83
N THR A 115 42.29 -18.23 7.71
CA THR A 115 42.66 -16.89 8.19
C THR A 115 43.12 -16.00 7.03
N LYS A 116 42.36 -14.95 6.73
CA LYS A 116 42.80 -13.87 5.84
C LYS A 116 43.64 -12.88 6.66
N ALA A 117 44.93 -12.82 6.35
CA ALA A 117 45.88 -11.87 6.92
C ALA A 117 45.45 -10.41 6.67
N ALA A 118 45.71 -9.56 7.66
CA ALA A 118 45.51 -8.12 7.61
C ALA A 118 46.46 -7.46 6.57
N PRO A 119 46.02 -6.39 5.87
CA PRO A 119 46.93 -5.58 5.06
C PRO A 119 47.88 -4.78 5.96
N PRO A 120 49.15 -4.55 5.55
CA PRO A 120 50.06 -3.72 6.32
C PRO A 120 49.66 -2.24 6.28
N ASP A 121 49.87 -1.56 7.41
CA ASP A 121 49.81 -0.11 7.53
C ASP A 121 50.73 0.56 6.50
N ARG A 122 50.19 1.57 5.83
CA ARG A 122 50.94 2.46 4.94
C ARG A 122 51.37 3.70 5.75
N PRO A 123 52.60 4.23 5.58
CA PRO A 123 53.02 5.48 6.19
C PRO A 123 52.22 6.69 5.68
#